data_AF-A0A0P7Y322-F1
#
_entry.id   AF-A0A0P7Y322-F1
#
_cell.length_a   1.000
_cell.length_b   1.000
_cell.length_c   1.000
_cell.angle_alpha   90.00
_cell.angle_beta   90.00
_cell.angle_gamma   90.00
#
_symmetry.space_group_name_H-M   'P 1'
#
loop_
_entity.id
_entity.type
_entity.pdbx_description
1 polymer ?
#
loop_
_entity_poly.entity_id
_entity_poly.type
_entity_poly.pdbx_seq_one_letter_code
_entity_poly.pdbx_strand_id
1 'polypeptide(L)'
;MTHDHPQPGLLDEIRGYWAGHGPLWKLYWVYGVGLSTLGGAFILATVLQRALPVSVLVALLGVALLYTGFILVSIWRSAFNIASDPLGIDREAWGWIARVLTFGWALNAGGGALMLLQYTLNY
;
A
#
# COMPACT_ATOMS: atom_id res chain seq x y z
N MET A 1 24.78 29.92 -9.47
CA MET A 1 23.44 29.64 -10.03
C MET A 1 22.88 28.44 -9.29
N THR A 2 22.04 28.69 -8.29
CA THR A 2 21.29 27.65 -7.58
C THR A 2 20.18 27.18 -8.50
N HIS A 3 20.26 25.94 -8.97
CA HIS A 3 19.15 25.30 -9.66
C HIS A 3 18.08 25.00 -8.59
N ASP A 4 17.10 25.88 -8.46
CA ASP A 4 15.84 25.57 -7.79
C ASP A 4 15.15 24.49 -8.61
N HIS A 5 15.44 23.22 -8.31
CA HIS A 5 14.63 22.12 -8.80
C HIS A 5 13.24 22.27 -8.15
N PRO A 6 12.17 22.52 -8.93
CA PRO A 6 10.83 22.51 -8.36
C PRO A 6 10.64 21.14 -7.73
N GLN A 7 10.41 21.13 -6.41
CA GLN A 7 10.10 19.92 -5.68
C GLN A 7 8.95 19.22 -6.42
N PRO A 8 9.12 17.97 -6.87
CA PRO A 8 8.05 17.28 -7.58
C PRO A 8 6.80 17.30 -6.72
N GLY A 9 5.67 17.69 -7.31
CA GLY A 9 4.42 17.72 -6.57
C GLY A 9 4.06 16.31 -6.10
N LEU A 10 3.28 16.19 -5.02
CA LEU A 10 2.81 14.90 -4.50
C LEU A 10 2.14 14.05 -5.60
N LEU A 11 1.45 14.69 -6.55
CA LEU A 11 0.87 14.01 -7.71
C LEU A 11 1.91 13.43 -8.67
N ASP A 12 3.04 14.12 -8.87
CA ASP A 12 4.13 13.65 -9.72
C ASP A 12 4.86 12.48 -9.06
N GLU A 13 5.02 12.52 -7.74
CA GLU A 13 5.55 11.40 -6.96
C GLU A 13 4.65 10.16 -7.06
N ILE A 14 3.33 10.32 -6.87
CA ILE A 14 2.35 9.23 -7.02
C ILE A 14 2.36 8.65 -8.43
N ARG A 15 2.42 9.50 -9.45
CA ARG A 15 2.52 9.07 -10.86
C ARG A 15 3.83 8.32 -11.12
N GLY A 16 4.94 8.81 -10.57
CA GLY A 16 6.24 8.15 -10.65
C GLY A 16 6.22 6.76 -10.04
N TYR A 17 5.56 6.59 -8.89
CA TYR A 17 5.37 5.30 -8.25
C TYR A 17 4.50 4.35 -9.08
N TRP A 18 3.39 4.83 -9.61
CA TRP A 18 2.53 4.03 -10.50
C TRP A 18 3.26 3.60 -11.77
N ALA A 19 4.14 4.44 -12.31
CA ALA A 19 4.93 4.15 -13.50
C ALA A 19 6.11 3.20 -13.26
N GLY A 20 6.44 2.89 -11.99
CA GLY A 20 7.56 2.02 -11.65
C GLY A 20 8.90 2.75 -11.42
N HIS A 21 8.91 4.08 -11.52
CA HIS A 21 10.13 4.89 -11.43
C HIS A 21 10.57 5.16 -9.99
N GLY A 22 9.71 4.91 -9.01
CA GLY A 22 10.04 5.14 -7.61
C GLY A 22 10.84 4.00 -6.97
N PRO A 23 11.60 4.30 -5.91
CA PRO A 23 12.41 3.30 -5.21
C PRO A 23 11.53 2.27 -4.50
N LEU A 24 11.80 0.98 -4.75
CA LEU A 24 11.03 -0.14 -4.19
C LEU A 24 10.97 -0.11 -2.66
N TRP A 25 12.08 0.23 -1.98
CA TRP A 25 12.14 0.18 -0.51
C TRP A 25 11.15 1.14 0.15
N LYS A 26 10.97 2.35 -0.40
CA LYS A 26 10.04 3.34 0.14
C LYS A 26 8.60 2.92 -0.13
N LEU A 27 8.33 2.42 -1.34
CA LEU A 27 7.04 1.83 -1.69
C LEU A 27 6.65 0.67 -0.80
N TYR A 28 7.56 -0.28 -0.58
CA TYR A 28 7.28 -1.49 0.16
C TYR A 28 7.15 -1.19 1.66
N TRP A 29 8.13 -0.53 2.28
CA TRP A 29 8.15 -0.36 3.74
C TRP A 29 7.28 0.77 4.24
N VAL A 30 7.32 1.94 3.60
CA VAL A 30 6.61 3.11 4.10
C VAL A 30 5.14 3.04 3.71
N TYR A 31 4.87 2.90 2.41
CA TYR A 31 3.50 2.87 1.91
C TYR A 31 2.87 1.47 2.08
N GLY A 32 3.56 0.42 1.64
CA GLY A 32 3.05 -0.95 1.67
C GLY A 32 2.83 -1.47 3.08
N VAL A 33 3.84 -1.40 3.96
CA VAL A 33 3.74 -1.90 5.34
C VAL A 33 3.22 -0.81 6.28
N GLY A 34 3.97 0.29 6.46
CA GLY A 34 3.67 1.30 7.48
C GLY A 34 2.27 1.89 7.36
N LEU A 35 1.98 2.50 6.21
CA LEU A 35 0.69 3.17 5.99
C LEU A 35 -0.48 2.18 5.97
N SER A 36 -0.31 1.00 5.36
CA SER A 36 -1.37 -0.02 5.36
C SER A 36 -1.66 -0.57 6.76
N THR A 37 -0.64 -0.81 7.58
CA THR A 37 -0.83 -1.29 8.96
C THR A 37 -1.54 -0.24 9.81
N LEU A 38 -1.13 1.03 9.71
CA LEU A 38 -1.79 2.12 10.43
C LEU A 38 -3.24 2.31 9.97
N GLY A 39 -3.49 2.32 8.67
CA GLY A 39 -4.83 2.43 8.10
C GLY A 39 -5.72 1.25 8.50
N GLY A 40 -5.19 0.02 8.41
CA GLY A 40 -5.90 -1.20 8.81
C GLY A 40 -6.23 -1.22 10.30
N ALA A 41 -5.27 -0.85 11.17
CA ALA A 41 -5.49 -0.75 12.61
C ALA A 41 -6.53 0.32 12.96
N PHE A 42 -6.52 1.47 12.27
CA PHE A 42 -7.53 2.50 12.44
C PHE A 42 -8.92 2.01 12.06
N ILE A 43 -9.08 1.40 10.88
CA ILE A 43 -10.37 0.85 10.43
C ILE A 43 -10.85 -0.21 11.43
N LEU A 44 -10.01 -1.17 11.81
CA LEU A 44 -10.35 -2.19 12.79
C LEU A 44 -10.81 -1.59 14.12
N ALA A 45 -10.06 -0.62 14.67
CA ALA A 45 -10.42 0.04 15.92
C ALA A 45 -11.78 0.75 15.83
N THR A 46 -12.03 1.47 14.74
CA THR A 46 -13.32 2.17 14.54
C THR A 46 -14.50 1.22 14.39
N VAL A 47 -14.31 0.05 13.75
CA VAL A 47 -15.32 -1.01 13.66
C VAL A 47 -15.62 -1.58 15.05
N LEU A 48 -14.58 -1.97 15.81
CA LEU A 48 -14.73 -2.57 17.13
C LEU A 48 -15.37 -1.62 18.14
N GLN A 49 -15.04 -0.33 18.09
CA GLN A 49 -15.59 0.70 18.97
C GLN A 49 -16.94 1.24 18.48
N ARG A 50 -17.41 0.83 17.29
CA ARG A 50 -18.60 1.40 16.62
C ARG A 50 -18.55 2.93 16.54
N ALA A 51 -17.35 3.47 16.35
CA ALA A 51 -17.07 4.90 16.44
C ALA A 51 -17.55 5.71 15.22
N LEU A 52 -17.83 5.03 14.10
CA LEU A 52 -18.21 5.66 12.84
C LEU A 52 -19.49 5.03 12.29
N PRO A 53 -20.30 5.81 11.55
CA PRO A 53 -21.47 5.26 10.86
C PRO A 53 -21.05 4.29 9.75
N VAL A 54 -21.91 3.31 9.47
CA VAL A 54 -21.67 2.24 8.48
C VAL A 54 -21.29 2.81 7.10
N SER A 55 -21.96 3.87 6.66
CA SER A 55 -21.67 4.50 5.35
C SER A 55 -20.22 5.00 5.24
N VAL A 56 -19.68 5.56 6.32
CA VAL A 56 -18.28 6.02 6.37
C VAL A 56 -17.33 4.83 6.40
N LEU A 57 -17.65 3.77 7.15
CA LEU A 57 -16.85 2.54 7.16
C LEU A 57 -16.78 1.89 5.79
N VAL A 58 -17.90 1.79 5.07
CA VAL A 58 -17.95 1.26 3.70
C VAL A 58 -17.09 2.11 2.76
N ALA A 59 -17.17 3.45 2.87
CA ALA A 59 -16.34 4.34 2.07
C ALA A 59 -14.84 4.17 2.39
N LEU A 60 -14.47 4.06 3.67
CA LEU A 60 -13.09 3.82 4.11
C LEU A 60 -12.55 2.48 3.60
N LEU A 61 -13.35 1.41 3.67
CA LEU A 61 -12.99 0.11 3.11
C LEU A 61 -12.80 0.19 1.60
N GLY A 62 -13.67 0.91 0.88
CA GLY A 62 -13.52 1.16 -0.56
C GLY A 62 -12.21 1.88 -0.89
N VAL A 63 -11.87 2.95 -0.15
CA VAL A 63 -10.60 3.66 -0.31
C VAL A 63 -9.41 2.75 -0.01
N ALA A 64 -9.48 1.93 1.04
CA ALA A 64 -8.43 0.99 1.39
C ALA A 64 -8.19 -0.07 0.30
N LEU A 65 -9.24 -0.55 -0.37
CA LEU A 65 -9.13 -1.48 -1.49
C LEU A 65 -8.48 -0.81 -2.72
N LEU A 66 -8.89 0.43 -3.05
CA LEU A 66 -8.27 1.20 -4.13
C LEU A 66 -6.78 1.45 -3.85
N TYR A 67 -6.45 1.81 -2.62
CA TYR A 67 -5.08 1.99 -2.16
C TYR A 67 -4.27 0.68 -2.26
N THR A 68 -4.86 -0.43 -1.85
CA THR A 68 -4.23 -1.76 -1.97
C THR A 68 -3.94 -2.11 -3.42
N GLY A 69 -4.88 -1.85 -4.34
CA GLY A 69 -4.66 -2.00 -5.78
C GLY A 69 -3.55 -1.10 -6.30
N PHE A 70 -3.49 0.16 -5.83
CA PHE A 70 -2.41 1.09 -6.16
C PHE A 70 -1.03 0.56 -5.74
N ILE A 71 -0.90 0.09 -4.51
CA ILE A 71 0.34 -0.46 -3.98
C ILE A 71 0.75 -1.71 -4.74
N LEU A 72 -0.20 -2.61 -5.03
CA LEU A 72 0.07 -3.84 -5.77
C LEU A 72 0.63 -3.54 -7.16
N VAL A 73 0.01 -2.63 -7.92
CA VAL A 73 0.50 -2.25 -9.26
C VAL A 73 1.84 -1.52 -9.17
N SER A 74 2.00 -0.59 -8.22
CA SER A 74 3.22 0.20 -8.07
C SER A 74 4.41 -0.67 -7.68
N ILE A 75 4.24 -1.61 -6.74
CA ILE A 75 5.29 -2.56 -6.37
C ILE A 75 5.56 -3.52 -7.51
N TRP A 76 4.52 -4.00 -8.21
CA TRP A 76 4.74 -4.91 -9.35
C TRP A 76 5.59 -4.27 -10.44
N ARG A 77 5.34 -3.00 -10.76
CA ARG A 77 6.11 -2.24 -11.75
C ARG A 77 7.49 -1.81 -11.24
N SER A 78 7.61 -1.47 -9.95
CA SER A 78 8.87 -1.01 -9.34
C SER A 78 9.76 -2.15 -8.82
N ALA A 79 9.33 -3.41 -8.92
CA ALA A 79 9.98 -4.56 -8.27
C ALA A 79 11.48 -4.72 -8.58
N PHE A 80 11.93 -4.27 -9.75
CA PHE A 80 13.34 -4.35 -10.16
C PHE A 80 14.07 -3.01 -10.09
N ASN A 81 13.39 -1.96 -9.61
CA ASN A 81 13.99 -0.65 -9.35
C ASN A 81 14.62 -0.62 -7.95
N ILE A 82 15.64 -1.45 -7.79
CA ILE A 82 16.37 -1.66 -6.54
C ILE A 82 17.75 -1.01 -6.67
N ALA A 83 18.02 -0.02 -5.82
CA ALA A 83 19.24 0.79 -5.89
C ALA A 83 20.52 0.03 -5.44
N SER A 84 20.38 -1.00 -4.59
CA SER A 84 21.51 -1.70 -3.94
C SER A 84 21.16 -3.15 -3.64
N ASP A 85 22.15 -4.04 -3.60
CA ASP A 85 22.01 -5.43 -3.15
C ASP A 85 21.78 -5.48 -1.63
N PRO A 86 20.53 -5.57 -1.14
CA PRO A 86 20.26 -5.56 0.29
C PRO A 86 20.63 -6.94 0.84
N LEU A 87 21.46 -6.97 1.88
CA LEU A 87 21.80 -8.19 2.63
C LEU A 87 22.51 -9.29 1.80
N GLY A 88 23.14 -8.93 0.67
CA GLY A 88 23.88 -9.87 -0.20
C GLY A 88 22.98 -10.81 -1.00
N ILE A 89 21.68 -10.56 -1.04
CA ILE A 89 20.72 -11.31 -1.86
C ILE A 89 20.62 -10.61 -3.22
N ASP A 90 20.54 -11.42 -4.28
CA ASP A 90 20.36 -10.95 -5.65
C ASP A 90 19.12 -10.05 -5.82
N ARG A 91 19.25 -9.00 -6.64
CA ARG A 91 18.21 -7.98 -6.82
C ARG A 91 16.96 -8.57 -7.45
N GLU A 92 17.11 -9.50 -8.38
CA GLU A 92 15.97 -10.13 -9.04
C GLU A 92 15.17 -10.96 -8.05
N ALA A 93 15.85 -11.73 -7.19
CA ALA A 93 15.23 -12.48 -6.12
C ALA A 93 14.45 -11.57 -5.15
N TRP A 94 15.03 -10.43 -4.75
CA TRP A 94 14.34 -9.45 -3.90
C TRP A 94 13.09 -8.86 -4.55
N GLY A 95 13.14 -8.54 -5.85
CA GLY A 95 11.98 -8.03 -6.58
C GLY A 95 10.84 -9.03 -6.62
N TRP A 96 11.14 -10.32 -6.83
CA TRP A 96 10.15 -11.39 -6.79
C TRP A 96 9.57 -11.60 -5.39
N ILE A 97 10.40 -11.59 -4.35
CA ILE A 97 9.94 -11.67 -2.96
C ILE A 97 8.97 -10.53 -2.66
N ALA A 98 9.32 -9.29 -3.02
CA ALA A 98 8.45 -8.14 -2.80
C ALA A 98 7.09 -8.29 -3.51
N ARG A 99 7.07 -8.80 -4.74
CA ARG A 99 5.83 -9.07 -5.50
C ARG A 99 4.95 -10.11 -4.81
N VAL A 100 5.53 -11.27 -4.46
CA VAL A 100 4.78 -12.37 -3.83
C VAL A 100 4.23 -11.95 -2.46
N LEU A 101 5.05 -11.28 -1.65
CA LEU A 101 4.62 -10.78 -0.34
C LEU A 101 3.51 -9.73 -0.48
N THR A 102 3.64 -8.81 -1.44
CA THR A 102 2.59 -7.79 -1.69
C THR A 102 1.29 -8.43 -2.16
N PHE A 103 1.37 -9.47 -2.99
CA PHE A 103 0.19 -10.19 -3.44
C PHE A 103 -0.51 -10.92 -2.29
N GLY A 104 0.25 -11.65 -1.45
CA GLY A 104 -0.27 -12.29 -0.26
C GLY A 104 -0.89 -11.30 0.72
N TRP A 105 -0.24 -10.14 0.91
CA TRP A 105 -0.77 -9.05 1.73
C TRP A 105 -2.08 -8.48 1.17
N ALA A 106 -2.17 -8.27 -0.14
CA ALA A 106 -3.40 -7.78 -0.78
C ALA A 106 -4.57 -8.75 -0.62
N LEU A 107 -4.33 -10.07 -0.71
CA LEU A 107 -5.35 -11.07 -0.41
C LEU A 107 -5.80 -11.01 1.04
N ASN A 108 -4.86 -10.85 1.99
CA ASN A 108 -5.18 -10.70 3.40
C ASN A 108 -6.03 -9.43 3.64
N ALA A 109 -5.62 -8.30 3.09
CA ALA A 109 -6.35 -7.03 3.21
C ALA A 109 -7.76 -7.12 2.61
N GLY A 110 -7.91 -7.75 1.44
CA GLY A 110 -9.20 -8.01 0.81
C GLY A 110 -10.11 -8.89 1.67
N GLY A 111 -9.59 -10.01 2.17
CA GLY A 111 -10.32 -10.90 3.08
C GLY A 111 -10.72 -10.21 4.39
N GLY A 112 -9.81 -9.44 4.99
CA GLY A 112 -10.07 -8.65 6.19
C GLY A 112 -11.15 -7.58 5.96
N ALA A 113 -11.11 -6.88 4.82
CA ALA A 113 -12.14 -5.92 4.47
C ALA A 113 -13.54 -6.56 4.32
N LEU A 114 -13.62 -7.76 3.71
CA LEU A 114 -14.87 -8.51 3.62
C LEU A 114 -15.38 -8.96 5.00
N MET A 115 -14.51 -9.47 5.85
CA MET A 115 -14.85 -9.87 7.22
C MET A 115 -15.38 -8.67 8.03
N LEU A 116 -14.72 -7.51 7.96
CA LEU A 116 -15.16 -6.30 8.64
C LEU A 116 -16.49 -5.78 8.09
N LEU A 117 -16.71 -5.89 6.78
CA LEU A 117 -17.97 -5.53 6.15
C LEU A 117 -19.12 -6.44 6.65
N GLN A 118 -18.92 -7.76 6.67
CA GLN A 118 -19.90 -8.72 7.20
C GLN A 118 -20.24 -8.42 8.66
N TYR A 119 -19.22 -8.24 9.50
CA TYR A 119 -19.38 -7.88 10.91
C TYR A 119 -20.17 -6.57 11.09
N THR A 120 -19.87 -5.55 10.29
CA THR A 120 -20.52 -4.24 10.38
C THR A 120 -21.99 -4.30 9.95
N LEU A 121 -22.31 -5.16 8.98
CA LEU A 121 -23.67 -5.31 8.45
C LEU A 121 -24.53 -6.32 9.23
N ASN A 122 -23.97 -7.01 10.23
CA ASN A 122 -24.61 -8.11 10.99
C ASN A 122 -25.15 -9.24 10.08
N TYR A 123 -24.42 -9.57 9.02
CA TYR A 123 -24.68 -10.77 8.20
C TYR A 123 -23.95 -11.99 8.74
#